data_AF-A0A669B2A2-F1
#
_entry.id   AF-A0A669B2A2-F1
#
_cell.length_a   1.000
_cell.length_b   1.000
_cell.length_c   1.000
_cell.angle_alpha   90.00
_cell.angle_beta   90.00
_cell.angle_gamma   90.00
#
_symmetry.space_group_name_H-M   'P 1'
#
loop_
_entity.id
_entity.type
_entity.pdbx_description
1 polymer ?
#
loop_
_entity_poly.entity_id
_entity_poly.type
_entity_poly.pdbx_seq_one_letter_code
_entity_poly.pdbx_strand_id
1 'polypeptide(L)'
;MKTVLLLSALLYAALAAPAEDNHEASEEAMVILKEDVAAAPARFNFCPDGWFSYGSRCFKFINSPKSWISAEEYCNSLGGNLASVANPREYSFLQQMTQTAGRTTAWLGGFWLQNQWLWIDREGFYYINWYSQSSSSTYSCLYLQSAYGWSNTQCTSSNPFICSKNAFGC
;
A
#
# COMPACT_ATOMS: atom_id res chain seq x y z
N MET A 1 -4.67 74.39 0.94
CA MET A 1 -5.91 75.00 1.47
C MET A 1 -6.92 73.89 1.70
N LYS A 2 -7.83 73.90 2.68
CA LYS A 2 -8.02 74.56 3.99
C LYS A 2 -9.33 73.93 4.55
N THR A 3 -9.43 73.65 5.87
CA THR A 3 -10.70 73.43 6.67
C THR A 3 -11.84 72.55 6.08
N VAL A 4 -12.25 71.38 6.60
CA VAL A 4 -12.56 70.92 7.99
C VAL A 4 -13.87 71.48 8.57
N LEU A 5 -14.56 70.65 9.38
CA LEU A 5 -15.80 70.80 10.21
C LEU A 5 -17.02 70.05 9.61
N LEU A 6 -17.52 68.94 10.19
CA LEU A 6 -18.14 68.64 11.52
C LEU A 6 -19.65 68.95 11.56
N LEU A 7 -20.52 68.20 12.27
CA LEU A 7 -20.32 66.98 13.09
C LEU A 7 -20.84 65.73 12.30
N SER A 8 -21.56 64.69 12.75
CA SER A 8 -22.05 64.15 14.06
C SER A 8 -22.59 62.71 13.87
N ALA A 9 -22.86 61.84 14.86
CA ALA A 9 -22.25 61.51 16.16
C ALA A 9 -23.27 60.75 17.08
N LEU A 10 -23.21 59.41 17.10
CA LEU A 10 -23.69 58.51 18.17
C LEU A 10 -22.68 57.35 18.20
N LEU A 11 -21.85 57.14 19.24
CA LEU A 11 -22.17 56.54 20.55
C LEU A 11 -22.92 55.20 20.40
N TYR A 12 -22.39 54.07 20.90
CA TYR A 12 -21.76 53.89 22.21
C TYR A 12 -20.41 53.15 22.23
N ALA A 13 -19.64 53.42 23.30
CA ALA A 13 -18.56 52.56 23.78
C ALA A 13 -18.46 52.65 25.32
N ALA A 14 -18.42 51.51 26.01
CA ALA A 14 -18.15 51.31 27.44
C ALA A 14 -17.79 49.82 27.63
N LEU A 15 -16.56 49.47 28.07
CA LEU A 15 -16.10 49.36 29.47
C LEU A 15 -16.67 48.12 30.21
N ALA A 16 -15.92 47.38 31.03
CA ALA A 16 -14.58 47.62 31.60
C ALA A 16 -13.67 46.36 31.54
N ALA A 17 -12.48 46.43 32.15
CA ALA A 17 -11.43 45.40 32.09
C ALA A 17 -11.22 44.66 33.45
N PRO A 18 -10.00 44.36 33.96
CA PRO A 18 -9.56 42.96 34.07
C PRO A 18 -9.29 42.48 35.52
N ALA A 19 -8.94 41.21 35.66
CA ALA A 19 -8.27 40.65 36.84
C ALA A 19 -7.22 39.61 36.41
N GLU A 20 -6.10 39.58 37.10
CA GLU A 20 -5.02 38.58 36.94
C GLU A 20 -5.17 37.49 38.00
N ASP A 21 -4.75 36.26 37.69
CA ASP A 21 -3.96 35.46 38.63
C ASP A 21 -3.06 34.47 37.89
N ASN A 22 -1.98 34.03 38.52
CA ASN A 22 -0.95 33.17 37.94
C ASN A 22 -0.93 31.84 38.70
N HIS A 23 -1.12 30.70 38.03
CA HIS A 23 -0.68 29.42 38.61
C HIS A 23 -0.11 28.43 37.59
N GLU A 24 0.77 27.59 38.13
CA GLU A 24 1.74 26.76 37.45
C GLU A 24 1.15 25.40 37.01
N ALA A 25 1.95 24.58 36.33
CA ALA A 25 1.53 23.41 35.56
C ALA A 25 0.81 22.30 36.35
N SER A 26 -0.18 21.67 35.69
CA SER A 26 -0.53 20.25 35.87
C SER A 26 -1.12 19.63 34.60
N GLU A 27 -0.78 18.37 34.31
CA GLU A 27 -1.26 17.61 33.14
C GLU A 27 -2.46 16.71 33.48
N GLU A 28 -3.65 17.27 33.71
CA GLU A 28 -4.87 16.48 33.96
C GLU A 28 -6.10 17.04 33.21
N ALA A 29 -6.98 16.25 32.60
CA ALA A 29 -6.86 14.82 32.25
C ALA A 29 -7.74 14.49 31.02
N MET A 30 -7.28 13.59 30.16
CA MET A 30 -8.14 12.95 29.16
C MET A 30 -9.04 11.94 29.88
N VAL A 31 -10.34 12.21 29.94
CA VAL A 31 -11.32 11.35 30.63
C VAL A 31 -11.47 10.02 29.90
N ILE A 32 -10.75 9.01 30.36
CA ILE A 32 -10.94 7.63 29.93
C ILE A 32 -12.27 7.13 30.49
N LEU A 33 -13.26 6.93 29.61
CA LEU A 33 -14.40 6.08 29.94
C LEU A 33 -13.87 4.66 30.14
N LYS A 34 -14.04 4.12 31.34
CA LYS A 34 -13.71 2.73 31.66
C LYS A 34 -14.71 1.79 30.99
N GLU A 35 -14.34 1.28 29.82
CA GLU A 35 -14.77 -0.02 29.35
C GLU A 35 -13.53 -0.91 29.22
N ASP A 36 -13.53 -2.06 29.90
CA ASP A 36 -12.37 -2.96 30.02
C ASP A 36 -12.12 -3.78 28.75
N VAL A 37 -11.98 -3.09 27.61
CA VAL A 37 -11.52 -3.66 26.34
C VAL A 37 -10.02 -3.92 26.46
N ALA A 38 -9.68 -5.09 27.00
CA ALA A 38 -8.29 -5.56 27.12
C ALA A 38 -7.59 -5.45 25.76
N ALA A 39 -6.61 -4.54 25.66
CA ALA A 39 -5.89 -4.29 24.42
C ALA A 39 -5.18 -5.58 23.98
N ALA A 40 -5.60 -6.13 22.84
CA ALA A 40 -4.98 -7.32 22.27
C ALA A 40 -3.47 -7.07 22.06
N PRO A 41 -2.60 -8.06 22.34
CA PRO A 41 -1.16 -7.87 22.22
C PRO A 41 -0.80 -7.42 20.80
N ALA A 42 0.02 -6.37 20.71
CA ALA A 42 0.44 -5.80 19.44
C ALA A 42 1.27 -6.83 18.66
N ARG A 43 0.64 -7.45 17.65
CA ARG A 43 1.29 -8.44 16.80
C ARG A 43 2.39 -7.81 15.97
N PHE A 44 3.63 -8.15 16.28
CA PHE A 44 4.79 -7.70 15.50
C PHE A 44 4.91 -8.59 14.26
N ASN A 45 4.65 -7.99 13.08
CA ASN A 45 4.80 -8.64 11.79
C ASN A 45 6.23 -8.47 11.26
N PHE A 46 7.00 -9.57 11.22
CA PHE A 46 8.38 -9.60 10.74
C PHE A 46 8.50 -10.21 9.33
N CYS A 47 9.41 -9.67 8.52
CA CYS A 47 9.79 -10.19 7.21
C CYS A 47 11.27 -10.62 7.21
N PRO A 48 11.59 -11.84 6.73
CA PRO A 48 12.96 -12.37 6.76
C PRO A 48 13.92 -11.61 5.82
N ASP A 49 15.22 -11.83 5.98
CA ASP A 49 16.26 -10.96 5.41
C ASP A 49 16.15 -10.73 3.88
N GLY A 50 16.25 -9.46 3.51
CA GLY A 50 16.10 -8.99 2.14
C GLY A 50 14.70 -9.21 1.54
N TRP A 51 13.67 -9.41 2.36
CA TRP A 51 12.27 -9.21 1.98
C TRP A 51 11.81 -7.84 2.50
N PHE A 52 10.99 -7.14 1.73
CA PHE A 52 10.40 -5.85 2.10
C PHE A 52 8.97 -6.08 2.62
N SER A 53 8.62 -5.45 3.73
CA SER A 53 7.27 -5.52 4.29
C SER A 53 6.32 -4.54 3.59
N TYR A 54 5.08 -4.97 3.39
CA TYR A 54 3.95 -4.10 3.06
C TYR A 54 2.66 -4.68 3.68
N GLY A 55 2.06 -3.95 4.61
CA GLY A 55 0.95 -4.47 5.42
C GLY A 55 1.37 -5.70 6.24
N SER A 56 0.57 -6.77 6.17
CA SER A 56 0.87 -8.09 6.76
C SER A 56 1.61 -9.04 5.81
N ARG A 57 2.15 -8.54 4.69
CA ARG A 57 2.82 -9.33 3.65
C ARG A 57 4.29 -8.94 3.50
N CYS A 58 5.10 -9.89 3.07
CA CYS A 58 6.51 -9.76 2.75
C CYS A 58 6.70 -10.01 1.26
N PHE A 59 7.51 -9.18 0.59
CA PHE A 59 7.75 -9.26 -0.85
C PHE A 59 9.25 -9.25 -1.19
N LYS A 60 9.65 -9.98 -2.23
CA LYS A 60 11.06 -10.06 -2.68
C LYS A 60 11.15 -10.06 -4.20
N PHE A 61 11.90 -9.10 -4.75
CA PHE A 61 12.20 -9.03 -6.18
C PHE A 61 13.34 -9.99 -6.56
N ILE A 62 13.13 -10.81 -7.58
CA ILE A 62 14.12 -11.75 -8.12
C ILE A 62 14.52 -11.30 -9.53
N ASN A 63 15.74 -10.79 -9.64
CA ASN A 63 16.27 -10.15 -10.85
C ASN A 63 16.84 -11.15 -11.90
N SER A 64 16.65 -12.45 -11.68
CA SER A 64 17.03 -13.54 -12.60
C SER A 64 15.79 -13.97 -13.39
N PRO A 65 15.69 -13.66 -14.70
CA PRO A 65 14.47 -13.94 -15.46
C PRO A 65 14.15 -15.44 -15.61
N LYS A 66 12.86 -15.78 -15.54
CA LYS A 66 12.34 -17.16 -15.68
C LYS A 66 11.01 -17.18 -16.44
N SER A 67 10.61 -18.37 -16.90
CA SER A 67 9.22 -18.68 -17.22
C SER A 67 8.33 -18.47 -15.99
N TRP A 68 7.03 -18.24 -16.19
CA TRP A 68 6.10 -18.01 -15.07
C TRP A 68 6.07 -19.20 -14.11
N ILE A 69 6.06 -20.43 -14.63
CA ILE A 69 6.05 -21.66 -13.82
C ILE A 69 7.33 -21.75 -12.99
N SER A 70 8.53 -21.56 -13.58
CA SER A 70 9.77 -21.66 -12.81
C SER A 70 10.09 -20.45 -11.94
N ALA A 71 9.36 -19.35 -12.12
CA ALA A 71 9.30 -18.26 -11.16
C ALA A 71 8.46 -18.64 -9.93
N GLU A 72 7.30 -19.29 -10.13
CA GLU A 72 6.46 -19.84 -9.07
C GLU A 72 7.17 -20.96 -8.29
N GLU A 73 7.81 -21.92 -8.96
CA GLU A 73 8.64 -22.96 -8.33
C GLU A 73 9.73 -22.36 -7.43
N TYR A 74 10.38 -21.28 -7.89
CA TYR A 74 11.38 -20.57 -7.11
C TYR A 74 10.77 -19.87 -5.88
N CYS A 75 9.61 -19.23 -6.00
CA CYS A 75 8.93 -18.62 -4.86
C CYS A 75 8.50 -19.66 -3.81
N ASN A 76 8.01 -20.83 -4.25
CA ASN A 76 7.68 -21.95 -3.36
C ASN A 76 8.91 -22.44 -2.60
N SER A 77 10.08 -22.51 -3.25
CA SER A 77 11.34 -22.88 -2.56
C SER A 77 11.78 -21.88 -1.47
N LEU A 78 11.22 -20.66 -1.45
CA LEU A 78 11.42 -19.66 -0.40
C LEU A 78 10.25 -19.59 0.61
N GLY A 79 9.30 -20.54 0.56
CA GLY A 79 8.13 -20.58 1.43
C GLY A 79 7.10 -19.49 1.13
N GLY A 80 6.85 -19.22 -0.16
CA GLY A 80 5.85 -18.26 -0.65
C GLY A 80 5.41 -18.57 -2.07
N ASN A 81 4.78 -17.62 -2.74
CA ASN A 81 4.26 -17.74 -4.10
C ASN A 81 4.61 -16.49 -4.91
N LEU A 82 4.39 -16.48 -6.22
CA LEU A 82 4.40 -15.25 -7.01
C LEU A 82 3.36 -14.26 -6.44
N ALA A 83 3.73 -12.99 -6.37
CA ALA A 83 2.93 -11.96 -5.70
C ALA A 83 1.56 -11.76 -6.37
N SER A 84 0.49 -11.92 -5.60
CA SER A 84 -0.81 -11.31 -5.91
C SER A 84 -0.83 -9.83 -5.53
N VAL A 85 -1.96 -9.17 -5.76
CA VAL A 85 -2.13 -7.74 -5.48
C VAL A 85 -3.50 -7.48 -4.87
N ALA A 86 -3.55 -7.17 -3.57
CA ALA A 86 -4.80 -6.98 -2.85
C ALA A 86 -5.45 -5.60 -3.10
N ASN A 87 -4.68 -4.55 -3.43
CA ASN A 87 -5.17 -3.17 -3.50
C ASN A 87 -4.23 -2.23 -4.29
N PRO A 88 -4.66 -0.99 -4.66
CA PRO A 88 -3.84 -0.07 -5.44
C PRO A 88 -2.50 0.33 -4.80
N ARG A 89 -2.45 0.47 -3.48
CA ARG A 89 -1.22 0.92 -2.78
C ARG A 89 -0.18 -0.18 -2.71
N GLU A 90 -0.62 -1.44 -2.56
CA GLU A 90 0.22 -2.63 -2.74
C GLU A 90 0.79 -2.70 -4.16
N TYR A 91 -0.03 -2.44 -5.19
CA TYR A 91 0.47 -2.39 -6.58
C TYR A 91 1.51 -1.29 -6.79
N SER A 92 1.28 -0.08 -6.28
CA SER A 92 2.27 1.02 -6.36
C SER A 92 3.58 0.69 -5.64
N PHE A 93 3.53 -0.10 -4.56
CA PHE A 93 4.73 -0.61 -3.89
C PHE A 93 5.48 -1.65 -4.76
N LEU A 94 4.77 -2.57 -5.42
CA LEU A 94 5.39 -3.52 -6.37
C LEU A 94 5.98 -2.82 -7.61
N GLN A 95 5.36 -1.75 -8.10
CA GLN A 95 5.93 -0.91 -9.16
C GLN A 95 7.25 -0.28 -8.71
N GLN A 96 7.28 0.37 -7.55
CA GLN A 96 8.50 0.97 -7.00
C GLN A 96 9.60 -0.07 -6.81
N MET A 97 9.29 -1.24 -6.23
CA MET A 97 10.26 -2.34 -6.07
C MET A 97 10.86 -2.77 -7.42
N THR A 98 10.06 -2.80 -8.48
CA THR A 98 10.50 -3.14 -9.84
C THR A 98 11.39 -2.05 -10.44
N GLN A 99 11.03 -0.77 -10.26
CA GLN A 99 11.84 0.39 -10.67
C GLN A 99 13.20 0.41 -9.94
N THR A 100 13.22 0.23 -8.62
CA THR A 100 14.44 0.19 -7.80
C THR A 100 15.35 -0.98 -8.17
N ALA A 101 14.80 -2.10 -8.65
CA ALA A 101 15.58 -3.21 -9.20
C ALA A 101 16.12 -2.96 -10.63
N GLY A 102 15.90 -1.77 -11.20
CA GLY A 102 16.34 -1.38 -12.55
C GLY A 102 15.53 -2.03 -13.67
N ARG A 103 14.24 -2.34 -13.43
CA ARG A 103 13.37 -3.06 -14.37
C ARG A 103 12.07 -2.32 -14.66
N THR A 104 11.45 -2.68 -15.78
CA THR A 104 10.17 -2.13 -16.25
C THR A 104 9.01 -3.13 -16.20
N THR A 105 9.29 -4.43 -16.06
CA THR A 105 8.30 -5.50 -15.91
C THR A 105 8.70 -6.48 -14.81
N ALA A 106 7.72 -7.19 -14.26
CA ALA A 106 7.95 -8.37 -13.41
C ALA A 106 6.75 -9.33 -13.46
N TRP A 107 6.97 -10.65 -13.38
CA TRP A 107 5.87 -11.60 -13.17
C TRP A 107 5.18 -11.37 -11.83
N LEU A 108 3.85 -11.52 -11.85
CA LEU A 108 2.97 -11.61 -10.69
C LEU A 108 2.24 -12.97 -10.72
N GLY A 109 1.62 -13.35 -9.61
CA GLY A 109 0.97 -14.66 -9.44
C GLY A 109 -0.35 -14.84 -10.20
N GLY A 110 -0.64 -13.99 -11.17
CA GLY A 110 -1.93 -13.97 -11.86
C GLY A 110 -1.93 -14.89 -13.08
N PHE A 111 -2.92 -15.77 -13.16
CA PHE A 111 -3.06 -16.72 -14.28
C PHE A 111 -4.53 -16.90 -14.70
N TRP A 112 -4.72 -17.33 -15.95
CA TRP A 112 -6.05 -17.60 -16.53
C TRP A 112 -6.35 -19.11 -16.53
N LEU A 113 -7.48 -19.48 -15.92
CA LEU A 113 -7.98 -20.85 -15.87
C LEU A 113 -9.51 -20.85 -15.88
N GLN A 114 -10.16 -21.79 -16.58
CA GLN A 114 -11.63 -21.96 -16.58
C GLN A 114 -12.42 -20.66 -16.78
N ASN A 115 -11.99 -19.84 -17.74
CA ASN A 115 -12.58 -18.53 -18.09
C ASN A 115 -12.56 -17.45 -16.98
N GLN A 116 -11.63 -17.54 -16.03
CA GLN A 116 -11.42 -16.54 -14.97
C GLN A 116 -9.94 -16.27 -14.71
N TRP A 117 -9.63 -15.06 -14.23
CA TRP A 117 -8.30 -14.71 -13.70
C TRP A 117 -8.24 -15.04 -12.21
N LEU A 118 -7.17 -15.70 -11.80
CA LEU A 118 -6.94 -16.17 -10.43
C LEU A 118 -5.53 -15.77 -9.97
N TRP A 119 -5.35 -15.60 -8.65
CA TRP A 119 -4.04 -15.51 -8.04
C TRP A 119 -3.59 -16.88 -7.52
N ILE A 120 -2.31 -17.24 -7.73
CA ILE A 120 -1.76 -18.57 -7.41
C ILE A 120 -1.60 -18.85 -5.90
N ASP A 121 -1.46 -17.80 -5.08
CA ASP A 121 -1.52 -17.89 -3.62
C ASP A 121 -2.95 -18.17 -3.08
N ARG A 122 -3.96 -18.07 -3.95
CA ARG A 122 -5.42 -18.15 -3.70
C ARG A 122 -6.01 -16.90 -3.04
N GLU A 123 -5.34 -15.76 -3.12
CA GLU A 123 -5.99 -14.47 -2.86
C GLU A 123 -7.08 -14.19 -3.89
N GLY A 124 -8.10 -13.41 -3.49
CA GLY A 124 -9.21 -13.08 -4.38
C GLY A 124 -8.80 -12.07 -5.46
N PHE A 125 -9.22 -12.31 -6.71
CA PHE A 125 -8.94 -11.42 -7.85
C PHE A 125 -9.88 -10.18 -7.86
N TYR A 126 -9.97 -9.48 -6.72
CA TYR A 126 -10.93 -8.39 -6.48
C TYR A 126 -10.43 -7.03 -6.99
N TYR A 127 -9.12 -6.76 -6.85
CA TYR A 127 -8.52 -5.55 -7.40
C TYR A 127 -8.16 -5.78 -8.87
N ILE A 128 -8.57 -4.85 -9.74
CA ILE A 128 -8.40 -4.92 -11.19
C ILE A 128 -7.65 -3.68 -11.67
N ASN A 129 -6.52 -3.87 -12.36
CA ASN A 129 -5.71 -2.77 -12.89
C ASN A 129 -5.02 -3.15 -14.20
N TRP A 130 -5.80 -3.50 -15.23
CA TRP A 130 -5.27 -3.79 -16.57
C TRP A 130 -4.82 -2.50 -17.26
N TYR A 131 -3.60 -2.48 -17.79
CA TYR A 131 -3.18 -1.52 -18.81
C TYR A 131 -3.59 -1.99 -20.21
N SER A 132 -3.33 -3.25 -20.53
CA SER A 132 -3.75 -3.89 -21.76
C SER A 132 -3.95 -5.39 -21.53
N GLN A 133 -4.96 -5.97 -22.18
CA GLN A 133 -5.31 -7.37 -22.02
C GLN A 133 -5.37 -8.06 -23.40
N SER A 134 -4.47 -9.02 -23.60
CA SER A 134 -4.44 -9.93 -24.75
C SER A 134 -5.37 -11.13 -24.51
N SER A 135 -5.69 -11.89 -25.56
CA SER A 135 -6.49 -13.13 -25.50
C SER A 135 -6.06 -14.03 -24.34
N SER A 136 -6.86 -14.07 -23.27
CA SER A 136 -6.43 -14.67 -21.98
C SER A 136 -6.28 -16.19 -22.05
N SER A 137 -6.92 -16.86 -23.02
CA SER A 137 -6.72 -18.29 -23.31
C SER A 137 -5.40 -18.61 -24.03
N THR A 138 -4.74 -17.61 -24.62
CA THR A 138 -3.46 -17.75 -25.35
C THR A 138 -2.30 -17.14 -24.56
N TYR A 139 -2.57 -16.07 -23.84
CA TYR A 139 -1.61 -15.27 -23.06
C TYR A 139 -2.00 -15.37 -21.58
N SER A 140 -1.84 -16.57 -21.02
CA SER A 140 -2.49 -16.96 -19.76
C SER A 140 -1.80 -16.51 -18.47
N CYS A 141 -0.72 -15.73 -18.53
CA CYS A 141 0.06 -15.32 -17.35
C CYS A 141 0.27 -13.80 -17.26
N LEU A 142 0.11 -13.25 -16.05
CA LEU A 142 0.04 -11.82 -15.75
C LEU A 142 1.40 -11.26 -15.28
N TYR A 143 1.78 -10.10 -15.82
CA TYR A 143 2.97 -9.36 -15.42
C TYR A 143 2.64 -7.90 -15.10
N LEU A 144 3.30 -7.38 -14.07
CA LEU A 144 3.34 -5.96 -13.73
C LEU A 144 4.08 -5.18 -14.81
N GLN A 145 3.60 -3.98 -15.13
CA GLN A 145 4.39 -2.94 -15.78
C GLN A 145 4.67 -1.83 -14.77
N SER A 146 5.93 -1.38 -14.66
CA SER A 146 6.36 -0.52 -13.56
C SER A 146 5.95 0.95 -13.68
N ALA A 147 5.25 1.33 -14.76
CA ALA A 147 4.76 2.68 -15.01
C ALA A 147 3.23 2.72 -15.30
N TYR A 148 2.58 1.56 -15.31
CA TYR A 148 1.20 1.38 -15.76
C TYR A 148 0.48 0.29 -14.95
N GLY A 149 -0.77 -0.01 -15.31
CA GLY A 149 -1.42 -1.26 -14.93
C GLY A 149 -0.68 -2.51 -15.45
N TRP A 150 -1.15 -3.69 -15.03
CA TRP A 150 -0.60 -4.96 -15.46
C TRP A 150 -1.12 -5.38 -16.85
N SER A 151 -0.42 -6.34 -17.44
CA SER A 151 -0.77 -6.96 -18.73
C SER A 151 -0.53 -8.46 -18.69
N ASN A 152 -0.94 -9.18 -19.73
CA ASN A 152 -0.76 -10.63 -19.83
C ASN A 152 0.03 -11.04 -21.08
N THR A 153 0.83 -12.09 -20.94
CA THR A 153 1.63 -12.67 -22.04
C THR A 153 1.72 -14.20 -21.90
N GLN A 154 2.47 -14.86 -22.81
CA GLN A 154 2.68 -16.30 -22.77
C GLN A 154 3.51 -16.69 -21.54
N CYS A 155 3.06 -17.68 -20.78
CA CYS A 155 3.72 -18.17 -19.56
C CYS A 155 5.16 -18.68 -19.76
N THR A 156 5.53 -18.99 -21.00
CA THR A 156 6.88 -19.37 -21.47
C THR A 156 7.83 -18.19 -21.61
N SER A 157 7.34 -16.94 -21.59
CA SER A 157 8.16 -15.73 -21.65
C SER A 157 9.12 -15.64 -20.46
N SER A 158 10.30 -15.03 -20.65
CA SER A 158 11.25 -14.84 -19.55
C SER A 158 11.18 -13.43 -18.98
N ASN A 159 10.71 -13.29 -17.73
CA ASN A 159 10.70 -12.02 -16.98
C ASN A 159 11.36 -12.22 -15.60
N PRO A 160 11.97 -11.17 -15.01
CA PRO A 160 12.21 -11.13 -13.56
C PRO A 160 10.85 -11.15 -12.83
N PHE A 161 10.84 -11.37 -11.52
CA PHE A 161 9.58 -11.68 -10.82
C PHE A 161 9.57 -11.27 -9.36
N ILE A 162 8.37 -11.18 -8.77
CA ILE A 162 8.20 -10.83 -7.36
C ILE A 162 7.58 -12.03 -6.63
N CYS A 163 8.26 -12.53 -5.60
CA CYS A 163 7.68 -13.46 -4.65
C CYS A 163 7.00 -12.71 -3.51
N SER A 164 5.92 -13.27 -2.96
CA SER A 164 5.26 -12.82 -1.75
C SER A 164 5.03 -13.96 -0.76
N LYS A 165 4.89 -13.62 0.52
CA LYS A 165 4.34 -14.49 1.57
C LYS A 165 3.78 -13.65 2.71
N ASN A 166 3.04 -14.27 3.63
CA ASN A 166 2.60 -13.60 4.85
C ASN A 166 3.80 -13.32 5.77
N ALA A 167 3.72 -12.22 6.51
CA ALA A 167 4.68 -11.90 7.56
C ALA A 167 4.53 -12.88 8.73
N PHE A 168 5.64 -13.12 9.44
CA PHE A 168 5.61 -13.88 10.68
C PHE A 168 5.08 -12.98 11.80
N GLY A 169 3.97 -13.38 12.42
CA GLY A 169 3.44 -12.72 13.61
C GLY A 169 3.96 -13.38 14.88
N CYS A 170 4.39 -12.57 15.83
CA CYS A 170 4.58 -12.93 17.24
C CYS A 170 3.39 -12.42 18.08
#